data_AF-A0AAV1L1X7-F1
#
_entry.id   AF-A0AAV1L1X7-F1
#
_cell.length_a   1.000
_cell.length_b   1.000
_cell.length_c   1.000
_cell.angle_alpha   90.00
_cell.angle_beta   90.00
_cell.angle_gamma   90.00
#
_symmetry.space_group_name_H-M   'P 1'
#
loop_
_entity.id
_entity.type
_entity.pdbx_description
1 polymer ?
#
loop_
_entity_poly.entity_id
_entity_poly.type
_entity_poly.pdbx_seq_one_letter_code
_entity_poly.pdbx_strand_id
1 'polypeptide(L)'
;MKGEVIKGPPGTPCAQNTSLGWILFGHIQSNRENYEVSVMHLNLNLDDMLRNMWEQGTDEKRALTAEEKTCEEIYQATTHRTSEGRYIVKLPTKQKPLLSPSGRTRDIALRNLYQLEKKFEKDQSLESEYTRVMQEYIELNHLERVPENEINNPAVYLPHHAVVRQDKETSKVRTVFNASQKGNNNISLNEELLVGPQLQDDMRSLIMRWRMKRICFVADIQKMYRQILFSKEDRDLQRILWRNCKIQPVQDYRLLRVTFGTASAPYLAVRTLHQVAEDEGRDYSDAARIIKEDFYMDDLMSGKDTLQDAIKVAKEIGFILQKGGFTLQKWCSNNAEFLKQFEPSERSSQVHLDIKIDGTIRALGLQWDMGKDVFKYSLHLPSMADTVTKRTILADIQRLFDPLGWLAPSILPAKLLIQHLWIQGISWDEEVNHLIAEKWRKLRESYQYLPEVEINRWLHTSENVMNNVTVHGFCDASTQAYAAVAYLRVQTIDGLVKTEIIAAKTRLAPIKPQSLPRLELNGAVLLAGLLKKNKGSYENTHLSNIRVDGFHHSTLLAFWRSCKVEYICEKQSC
;
A
#
# COMPACT_ATOMS: atom_id res chain seq x y z
N MET A 1 36.92 22.14 -1.17
CA MET A 1 36.59 23.34 -1.96
C MET A 1 37.84 24.17 -2.18
N LYS A 2 38.54 24.00 -3.30
CA LYS A 2 39.58 24.93 -3.78
C LYS A 2 39.43 25.03 -5.29
N GLY A 3 38.42 25.76 -5.71
CA GLY A 3 38.22 26.12 -7.11
C GLY A 3 38.76 27.53 -7.36
N GLU A 4 39.26 27.76 -8.56
CA GLU A 4 39.83 29.02 -9.02
C GLU A 4 38.80 30.17 -8.88
N VAL A 5 39.22 31.30 -8.33
CA VAL A 5 38.38 32.48 -8.11
C VAL A 5 38.91 33.63 -8.95
N ILE A 6 38.08 34.12 -9.88
CA ILE A 6 38.35 35.29 -10.70
C ILE A 6 37.63 36.47 -10.07
N LYS A 7 38.40 37.45 -9.57
CA LYS A 7 37.84 38.67 -8.98
C LYS A 7 37.72 39.75 -10.06
N GLY A 8 36.54 40.34 -10.18
CA GLY A 8 36.34 41.54 -10.99
C GLY A 8 36.90 42.81 -10.32
N PRO A 9 36.91 43.95 -11.02
CA PRO A 9 37.24 45.25 -10.45
C PRO A 9 36.42 45.61 -9.19
N PRO A 10 36.90 46.53 -8.33
CA PRO A 10 36.19 46.96 -7.13
C PRO A 10 34.75 47.39 -7.44
N GLY A 11 33.77 46.73 -6.81
CA GLY A 11 32.34 46.99 -7.04
C GLY A 11 31.65 46.11 -8.09
N THR A 12 32.34 45.10 -8.65
CA THR A 12 31.76 44.15 -9.63
C THR A 12 31.73 42.70 -9.11
N PRO A 13 30.91 41.80 -9.70
CA PRO A 13 30.83 40.41 -9.28
C PRO A 13 32.13 39.62 -9.48
N CYS A 14 32.33 38.62 -8.63
CA CYS A 14 33.41 37.64 -8.73
C CYS A 14 32.86 36.30 -9.25
N ALA A 15 33.67 35.53 -9.97
CA ALA A 15 33.33 34.19 -10.42
C ALA A 15 34.19 33.14 -9.68
N GLN A 16 33.57 32.04 -9.23
CA GLN A 16 34.27 30.90 -8.66
C GLN A 16 33.92 29.63 -9.41
N ASN A 17 34.95 28.89 -9.81
CA ASN A 17 34.78 27.58 -10.41
C ASN A 17 34.45 26.55 -9.33
N THR A 18 33.38 25.79 -9.50
CA THR A 18 33.00 24.69 -8.61
C THR A 18 32.86 23.39 -9.40
N SER A 19 32.74 22.26 -8.70
CA SER A 19 32.50 20.95 -9.34
C SER A 19 31.19 20.87 -10.13
N LEU A 20 30.33 21.89 -10.03
CA LEU A 20 29.07 22.03 -10.77
C LEU A 20 29.11 23.14 -11.84
N GLY A 21 30.27 23.76 -12.08
CA GLY A 21 30.47 24.86 -13.01
C GLY A 21 30.82 26.19 -12.34
N TRP A 22 30.89 27.26 -13.14
CA TRP A 22 31.21 28.62 -12.67
C TRP A 22 30.01 29.28 -12.00
N ILE A 23 30.22 29.83 -10.81
CA ILE A 23 29.20 30.55 -10.03
C ILE A 23 29.64 32.00 -9.87
N LEU A 24 28.76 32.95 -10.16
CA LEU A 24 28.98 34.40 -10.00
C LEU A 24 28.36 34.89 -8.67
N PHE A 25 29.10 35.69 -7.91
CA PHE A 25 28.65 36.29 -6.65
C PHE A 25 29.18 37.72 -6.49
N GLY A 26 28.32 38.65 -6.11
CA GLY A 26 28.67 40.06 -5.87
C GLY A 26 27.45 40.97 -5.95
N HIS A 27 27.62 42.22 -5.53
CA HIS A 27 26.53 43.19 -5.50
C HIS A 27 26.27 43.73 -6.90
N ILE A 28 25.05 43.57 -7.41
CA ILE A 28 24.59 44.21 -8.65
C ILE A 28 23.92 45.53 -8.26
N GLN A 29 24.37 46.66 -8.81
CA GLN A 29 23.60 47.89 -8.77
C GLN A 29 22.45 47.74 -9.77
N SER A 30 21.29 47.31 -9.27
CA SER A 30 20.13 47.01 -10.09
C SER A 30 19.34 48.27 -10.44
N ASN A 31 19.17 48.53 -11.74
CA ASN A 31 17.90 49.08 -12.21
C ASN A 31 16.93 47.90 -12.34
N ARG A 32 15.76 48.04 -11.71
CA ARG A 32 14.81 46.97 -11.42
C ARG A 32 14.20 46.34 -12.67
N GLU A 33 14.42 45.04 -12.85
CA GLU A 33 13.40 44.12 -13.36
C GLU A 33 13.40 42.87 -12.46
N ASN A 34 12.24 42.57 -11.87
CA ASN A 34 12.06 41.40 -10.99
C ASN A 34 12.02 40.13 -11.85
N TYR A 35 13.13 39.40 -11.94
CA TYR A 35 13.11 38.01 -12.34
C TYR A 35 13.16 37.16 -11.06
N GLU A 36 12.03 36.52 -10.71
CA GLU A 36 12.01 35.45 -9.72
C GLU A 36 12.76 34.24 -10.27
N VAL A 37 14.00 34.05 -9.86
CA VAL A 37 14.71 32.79 -10.08
C VAL A 37 14.40 31.86 -8.92
N SER A 38 13.46 30.94 -9.11
CA SER A 38 13.23 29.82 -8.19
C SER A 38 14.35 28.78 -8.35
N VAL A 39 15.25 28.72 -7.38
CA VAL A 39 16.24 27.64 -7.29
C VAL A 39 15.66 26.50 -6.47
N MET A 40 15.27 25.39 -7.12
CA MET A 40 14.91 24.16 -6.41
C MET A 40 16.18 23.37 -6.06
N HIS A 41 16.56 23.40 -4.78
CA HIS A 41 17.59 22.53 -4.24
C HIS A 41 16.95 21.23 -3.72
N LEU A 42 17.09 20.15 -4.47
CA LEU A 42 16.64 18.82 -4.03
C LEU A 42 17.84 18.06 -3.45
N ASN A 43 17.96 18.02 -2.12
CA ASN A 43 18.86 17.09 -1.45
C ASN A 43 18.01 15.93 -0.92
N LEU A 44 17.99 14.80 -1.63
CA LEU A 44 17.30 13.60 -1.18
C LEU A 44 18.20 12.84 -0.22
N ASN A 45 18.23 13.27 1.05
CA ASN A 45 18.82 12.47 2.12
C ASN A 45 17.74 11.52 2.68
N LEU A 46 18.09 10.23 2.80
CA LEU A 46 17.20 9.21 3.36
C LEU A 46 16.75 9.56 4.79
N ASP A 47 17.62 10.21 5.56
CA ASP A 47 17.28 10.69 6.91
C ASP A 47 16.23 11.83 6.86
N ASP A 48 16.27 12.71 5.85
CA ASP A 48 15.28 13.80 5.70
C ASP A 48 13.92 13.27 5.25
N MET A 49 13.89 12.24 4.39
CA MET A 49 12.65 11.55 4.02
C MET A 49 11.98 10.89 5.24
N LEU A 50 12.78 10.21 6.08
CA LEU A 50 12.28 9.57 7.30
C LEU A 50 11.82 10.60 8.36
N ARG A 51 12.54 11.72 8.49
CA ARG A 51 12.12 12.85 9.35
C ARG A 51 10.78 13.43 8.89
N ASN A 52 10.64 13.73 7.60
CA ASN A 52 9.39 14.25 7.05
C ASN A 52 8.22 13.28 7.24
N MET A 53 8.44 11.96 7.07
CA MET A 53 7.41 10.95 7.36
C MET A 53 6.87 11.02 8.80
N TRP A 54 7.69 11.42 9.78
CA TRP A 54 7.34 11.43 11.20
C TRP A 54 7.00 12.81 11.76
N GLU A 55 7.48 13.89 11.14
CA GLU A 55 7.33 15.27 11.63
C GLU A 55 6.17 16.03 10.95
N GLN A 56 5.98 15.94 9.63
CA GLN A 56 4.95 16.71 8.91
C GLN A 56 4.45 15.97 7.66
N GLY A 57 3.16 15.63 7.63
CA GLY A 57 2.50 15.11 6.44
C GLY A 57 1.02 15.49 6.44
N THR A 58 0.58 16.13 5.37
CA THR A 58 -0.82 16.44 5.10
C THR A 58 -1.39 15.42 4.11
N ASP A 59 -2.45 14.72 4.52
CA ASP A 59 -3.15 13.71 3.73
C ASP A 59 -4.34 14.38 3.00
N GLU A 60 -4.10 15.30 2.06
CA GLU A 60 -5.17 15.91 1.25
C GLU A 60 -5.39 15.16 -0.07
N LYS A 61 -6.66 15.10 -0.53
CA LYS A 61 -7.01 14.51 -1.84
C LYS A 61 -6.37 15.34 -2.95
N ARG A 62 -5.33 14.78 -3.56
CA ARG A 62 -4.56 15.38 -4.64
C ARG A 62 -5.40 15.42 -5.93
N ALA A 63 -5.34 16.53 -6.66
CA ALA A 63 -5.86 16.59 -8.02
C ALA A 63 -5.05 15.69 -8.96
N LEU A 64 -5.73 15.05 -9.92
CA LEU A 64 -5.09 14.21 -10.93
C LEU A 64 -4.06 15.02 -11.74
N THR A 65 -2.89 14.43 -11.92
CA THR A 65 -1.85 14.95 -12.82
C THR A 65 -2.27 14.81 -14.28
N ALA A 66 -1.58 15.53 -15.18
CA ALA A 66 -1.78 15.38 -16.62
C ALA A 66 -1.51 13.93 -17.08
N GLU A 67 -0.43 13.29 -16.60
CA GLU A 67 -0.11 11.90 -16.95
C GLU A 67 -1.20 10.93 -16.50
N GLU A 68 -1.75 11.09 -15.29
CA GLU A 68 -2.84 10.25 -14.78
C GLU A 68 -4.13 10.41 -15.60
N LYS A 69 -4.46 11.64 -16.01
CA LYS A 69 -5.62 11.90 -16.88
C LYS A 69 -5.45 11.26 -18.25
N THR A 70 -4.29 11.42 -18.87
CA THR A 70 -3.98 10.81 -20.17
C THR A 70 -4.02 9.28 -20.08
N CYS A 71 -3.56 8.69 -18.97
CA CYS A 71 -3.67 7.25 -18.74
C CYS A 71 -5.14 6.77 -18.73
N GLU A 72 -6.02 7.52 -18.06
CA GLU A 72 -7.47 7.24 -18.05
C GLU A 72 -8.11 7.42 -19.42
N GLU A 73 -7.77 8.47 -20.16
CA GLU A 73 -8.26 8.69 -21.53
C GLU A 73 -7.85 7.55 -22.47
N ILE A 74 -6.61 7.08 -22.40
CA ILE A 74 -6.13 5.93 -23.18
C ILE A 74 -6.92 4.67 -22.79
N TYR A 75 -7.13 4.42 -21.49
CA TYR A 75 -7.88 3.26 -21.04
C TYR A 75 -9.30 3.28 -21.60
N GLN A 76 -10.03 4.39 -21.45
CA GLN A 76 -11.41 4.53 -21.93
C GLN A 76 -11.52 4.40 -23.45
N ALA A 77 -10.57 4.96 -24.20
CA ALA A 77 -10.61 4.95 -25.66
C ALA A 77 -10.24 3.60 -26.29
N THR A 78 -9.44 2.77 -25.61
CA THR A 78 -8.84 1.57 -26.21
C THR A 78 -9.33 0.25 -25.63
N THR A 79 -9.92 0.28 -24.44
CA THR A 79 -10.40 -0.92 -23.76
C THR A 79 -11.70 -1.42 -24.37
N HIS A 80 -11.77 -2.72 -24.67
CA HIS A 80 -12.97 -3.37 -25.18
C HIS A 80 -13.09 -4.79 -24.66
N ARG A 81 -14.28 -5.37 -24.79
CA ARG A 81 -14.62 -6.68 -24.22
C ARG A 81 -14.68 -7.76 -25.30
N THR A 82 -14.18 -8.94 -24.96
CA THR A 82 -14.27 -10.15 -25.78
C THR A 82 -15.65 -10.80 -25.68
N SER A 83 -15.98 -11.70 -26.61
CA SER A 83 -17.20 -12.51 -26.56
C SER A 83 -17.30 -13.39 -25.32
N GLU A 84 -16.17 -13.77 -24.73
CA GLU A 84 -16.07 -14.54 -23.48
C GLU A 84 -16.22 -13.65 -22.22
N GLY A 85 -16.40 -12.34 -22.39
CA GLY A 85 -16.61 -11.40 -21.29
C GLY A 85 -15.34 -10.79 -20.69
N ARG A 86 -14.14 -11.23 -21.10
CA ARG A 86 -12.85 -10.68 -20.64
C ARG A 86 -12.51 -9.37 -21.35
N TYR A 87 -11.76 -8.49 -20.68
CA TYR A 87 -11.34 -7.20 -21.23
C TYR A 87 -9.96 -7.26 -21.89
N ILE A 88 -9.82 -6.56 -23.01
CA ILE A 88 -8.58 -6.30 -23.73
C ILE A 88 -8.19 -4.85 -23.49
N VAL A 89 -7.00 -4.61 -22.95
CA VAL A 89 -6.45 -3.28 -22.67
C VAL A 89 -5.19 -3.02 -23.51
N LYS A 90 -4.86 -1.74 -23.70
CA LYS A 90 -3.56 -1.32 -24.27
C LYS A 90 -2.59 -0.87 -23.18
N LEU A 91 -1.29 -0.96 -23.46
CA LEU A 91 -0.28 -0.36 -22.59
C LEU A 91 -0.32 1.16 -22.74
N PRO A 92 -0.50 1.93 -21.64
CA PRO A 92 -0.54 3.38 -21.72
C PRO A 92 0.88 3.92 -21.85
N THR A 93 1.25 4.36 -23.06
CA THR A 93 2.59 4.85 -23.39
C THR A 93 2.65 6.37 -23.37
N LYS A 94 3.72 6.95 -22.82
CA LYS A 94 3.97 8.41 -22.79
C LYS A 94 4.19 9.02 -24.18
N GLN A 95 4.83 8.26 -25.06
CA GLN A 95 5.22 8.71 -26.40
C GLN A 95 5.13 7.54 -27.39
N LYS A 96 4.94 7.88 -28.67
CA LYS A 96 5.03 6.92 -29.78
C LYS A 96 5.90 7.54 -30.90
N PRO A 97 6.82 6.77 -31.51
CA PRO A 97 7.18 5.38 -31.21
C PRO A 97 7.97 5.23 -29.89
N LEU A 98 7.99 4.01 -29.34
CA LEU A 98 8.79 3.67 -28.16
C LEU A 98 10.26 3.47 -28.51
N LEU A 99 11.15 3.79 -27.56
CA LEU A 99 12.60 3.65 -27.70
C LEU A 99 13.12 2.34 -27.06
N SER A 100 12.41 1.79 -26.08
CA SER A 100 12.78 0.53 -25.41
C SER A 100 12.94 -0.68 -26.35
N PRO A 101 12.18 -0.85 -27.45
CA PRO A 101 12.40 -1.97 -28.38
C PRO A 101 13.78 -1.95 -29.05
N SER A 102 14.38 -0.77 -29.21
CA SER A 102 15.71 -0.60 -29.81
C SER A 102 16.86 -0.89 -28.84
N GLY A 103 16.56 -1.19 -27.57
CA GLY A 103 17.54 -1.30 -26.47
C GLY A 103 18.31 -2.62 -26.37
N ARG A 104 18.29 -3.48 -27.39
CA ARG A 104 18.86 -4.86 -27.37
C ARG A 104 18.53 -5.64 -26.08
N THR A 105 17.28 -5.55 -25.64
CA THR A 105 16.82 -6.14 -24.37
C THR A 105 16.89 -7.67 -24.36
N ARG A 106 16.84 -8.32 -25.53
CA ARG A 106 16.98 -9.78 -25.69
C ARG A 106 18.29 -10.33 -25.12
N ASP A 107 19.42 -9.68 -25.41
CA ASP A 107 20.74 -10.11 -24.95
C ASP A 107 20.86 -10.04 -23.42
N ILE A 108 20.19 -9.06 -22.81
CA ILE A 108 20.13 -8.89 -21.36
C ILE A 108 19.25 -9.98 -20.75
N ALA A 109 18.07 -10.23 -21.32
CA ALA A 109 17.18 -11.31 -20.87
C ALA A 109 17.87 -12.68 -20.95
N LEU A 110 18.63 -12.94 -22.02
CA LEU A 110 19.35 -14.21 -22.20
C LEU A 110 20.41 -14.42 -21.12
N ARG A 111 21.20 -13.39 -20.82
CA ARG A 111 22.19 -13.45 -19.73
C ARG A 111 21.54 -13.71 -18.38
N ASN A 112 20.38 -13.09 -18.11
CA ASN A 112 19.63 -13.32 -16.88
C ASN A 112 19.04 -14.74 -16.82
N LEU A 113 18.57 -15.30 -17.93
CA LEU A 113 18.11 -16.68 -18.00
C LEU A 113 19.24 -17.65 -17.64
N TYR A 114 20.44 -17.48 -18.20
CA TYR A 114 21.59 -18.33 -17.83
C TYR A 114 22.01 -18.17 -16.36
N GLN A 115 21.86 -16.98 -15.77
CA GLN A 115 22.07 -16.80 -14.33
C GLN A 115 21.01 -17.52 -13.49
N LEU A 116 19.75 -17.50 -13.93
CA LEU A 116 18.65 -18.23 -13.30
C LEU A 116 18.90 -19.75 -13.36
N GLU A 117 19.37 -20.26 -14.51
CA GLU A 117 19.74 -21.65 -14.69
C GLU A 117 20.91 -22.11 -13.80
N LYS A 118 21.85 -21.22 -13.48
CA LYS A 118 22.92 -21.50 -12.49
C LYS A 118 22.38 -21.57 -11.06
N LYS A 119 21.25 -20.91 -10.77
CA LYS A 119 20.57 -21.04 -9.48
C LYS A 119 19.80 -22.36 -9.40
N PHE A 120 19.16 -22.77 -10.49
CA PHE A 120 18.48 -24.07 -10.59
C PHE A 120 19.43 -25.25 -10.36
N GLU A 121 20.66 -25.19 -10.87
CA GLU A 121 21.69 -26.22 -10.57
C GLU A 121 22.00 -26.37 -9.08
N LYS A 122 21.82 -25.31 -8.30
CA LYS A 122 22.06 -25.31 -6.84
C LYS A 122 20.82 -25.69 -6.04
N ASP A 123 19.63 -25.53 -6.61
CA ASP A 123 18.35 -25.75 -5.96
C ASP A 123 17.35 -26.40 -6.93
N GLN A 124 17.35 -27.74 -6.93
CA GLN A 124 16.50 -28.57 -7.79
C GLN A 124 15.01 -28.44 -7.47
N SER A 125 14.67 -28.11 -6.21
CA SER A 125 13.30 -27.89 -5.77
C SER A 125 12.75 -26.61 -6.41
N LEU A 126 13.56 -25.54 -6.40
CA LEU A 126 13.22 -24.30 -7.07
C LEU A 126 13.04 -24.48 -8.58
N GLU A 127 13.92 -25.24 -9.24
CA GLU A 127 13.80 -25.53 -10.68
C GLU A 127 12.48 -26.21 -11.03
N SER A 128 12.12 -27.25 -10.27
CA SER A 128 10.93 -28.05 -10.52
C SER A 128 9.66 -27.21 -10.37
N GLU A 129 9.59 -26.42 -9.28
CA GLU A 129 8.46 -25.54 -9.02
C GLU A 129 8.39 -24.38 -10.02
N TYR A 130 9.53 -23.82 -10.43
CA TYR A 130 9.57 -22.75 -11.42
C TYR A 130 9.12 -23.24 -12.80
N THR A 131 9.58 -24.42 -13.21
CA THR A 131 9.19 -25.05 -14.47
C THR A 131 7.70 -25.35 -14.48
N ARG A 132 7.15 -25.85 -13.35
CA ARG A 132 5.70 -26.03 -13.17
C ARG A 132 4.93 -24.73 -13.36
N VAL A 133 5.41 -23.62 -12.79
CA VAL A 133 4.78 -22.30 -12.98
C VAL A 133 4.82 -21.89 -14.45
N MET A 134 5.97 -21.99 -15.12
CA MET A 134 6.08 -21.62 -16.54
C MET A 134 5.18 -22.47 -17.44
N GLN A 135 5.07 -23.76 -17.14
CA GLN A 135 4.17 -24.68 -17.83
C GLN A 135 2.70 -24.30 -17.61
N GLU A 136 2.30 -23.93 -16.39
CA GLU A 136 0.96 -23.40 -16.10
C GLU A 136 0.64 -22.16 -16.96
N TYR A 137 1.62 -21.27 -17.18
CA TYR A 137 1.43 -20.11 -18.05
C TYR A 137 1.15 -20.49 -19.51
N ILE A 138 1.80 -21.55 -20.01
CA ILE A 138 1.61 -22.05 -21.37
C ILE A 138 0.26 -22.75 -21.49
N GLU A 139 -0.07 -23.65 -20.57
CA GLU A 139 -1.32 -24.43 -20.58
C GLU A 139 -2.57 -23.55 -20.45
N LEU A 140 -2.48 -22.47 -19.66
CA LEU A 140 -3.57 -21.51 -19.52
C LEU A 140 -3.65 -20.48 -20.66
N ASN A 141 -2.81 -20.61 -21.71
CA ASN A 141 -2.70 -19.61 -22.79
C ASN A 141 -2.47 -18.18 -22.24
N HIS A 142 -1.64 -18.05 -21.20
CA HIS A 142 -1.16 -16.78 -20.68
C HIS A 142 0.20 -16.39 -21.27
N LEU A 143 0.94 -17.37 -21.78
CA LEU A 143 2.21 -17.26 -22.43
C LEU A 143 2.16 -18.08 -23.72
N GLU A 144 2.50 -17.47 -24.86
CA GLU A 144 2.56 -18.18 -26.14
C GLU A 144 3.94 -18.07 -26.76
N ARG A 145 4.32 -19.09 -27.52
CA ARG A 145 5.57 -19.07 -28.30
C ARG A 145 5.42 -18.07 -29.44
N VAL A 146 6.43 -17.22 -29.64
CA VAL A 146 6.47 -16.27 -30.74
C VAL A 146 6.68 -17.04 -32.05
N PRO A 147 5.81 -16.85 -33.06
CA PRO A 147 5.99 -17.45 -34.38
C PRO A 147 7.30 -17.01 -35.06
N GLU A 148 7.93 -17.88 -35.85
CA GLU A 148 9.24 -17.60 -36.48
C GLU A 148 9.22 -16.37 -37.40
N ASN A 149 8.09 -16.11 -38.05
CA ASN A 149 7.86 -14.92 -38.88
C ASN A 149 7.76 -13.61 -38.07
N GLU A 150 7.49 -13.69 -36.77
CA GLU A 150 7.32 -12.52 -35.88
C GLU A 150 8.53 -12.28 -34.96
N ILE A 151 9.52 -13.18 -34.95
CA ILE A 151 10.70 -13.07 -34.06
C ILE A 151 11.44 -11.74 -34.26
N ASN A 152 11.53 -11.27 -35.50
CA ASN A 152 12.26 -10.05 -35.86
C ASN A 152 11.48 -8.74 -35.66
N ASN A 153 10.22 -8.81 -35.20
CA ASN A 153 9.44 -7.60 -34.90
C ASN A 153 10.09 -6.80 -33.75
N PRO A 154 9.93 -5.47 -33.73
CA PRO A 154 10.35 -4.64 -32.60
C PRO A 154 9.69 -5.12 -31.31
N ALA A 155 10.51 -5.52 -30.33
CA ALA A 155 10.02 -6.14 -29.11
C ALA A 155 10.87 -5.77 -27.90
N VAL A 156 10.28 -5.89 -26.72
CA VAL A 156 10.96 -5.74 -25.43
C VAL A 156 10.99 -7.08 -24.73
N TYR A 157 12.20 -7.55 -24.40
CA TYR A 157 12.40 -8.77 -23.63
C TYR A 157 12.57 -8.46 -22.14
N LEU A 158 11.68 -9.00 -21.33
CA LEU A 158 11.66 -8.85 -19.88
C LEU A 158 12.46 -9.97 -19.23
N PRO A 159 13.56 -9.68 -18.50
CA PRO A 159 14.16 -10.67 -17.63
C PRO A 159 13.16 -11.12 -16.57
N HIS A 160 13.22 -12.38 -16.18
CA HIS A 160 12.35 -12.92 -15.14
C HIS A 160 13.14 -13.64 -14.06
N HIS A 161 12.59 -13.65 -12.86
CA HIS A 161 13.20 -14.31 -11.70
C HIS A 161 12.13 -14.88 -10.76
N ALA A 162 12.56 -15.80 -9.91
CA ALA A 162 11.73 -16.42 -8.89
C ALA A 162 11.71 -15.55 -7.61
N VAL A 163 10.52 -15.33 -7.06
CA VAL A 163 10.33 -14.82 -5.70
C VAL A 163 9.68 -15.92 -4.87
N VAL A 164 10.41 -16.41 -3.87
CA VAL A 164 9.93 -17.47 -2.98
C VAL A 164 9.26 -16.83 -1.76
N ARG A 165 7.99 -17.14 -1.51
CA ARG A 165 7.25 -16.75 -0.31
C ARG A 165 6.77 -18.01 0.40
N GLN A 166 7.45 -18.39 1.48
CA GLN A 166 7.14 -19.59 2.24
C GLN A 166 5.76 -19.52 2.94
N ASP A 167 5.26 -18.30 3.20
CA ASP A 167 4.01 -18.03 3.93
C ASP A 167 2.72 -18.17 3.09
N LYS A 168 2.78 -18.52 1.78
CA LYS A 168 1.57 -18.54 0.91
C LYS A 168 1.02 -19.95 0.71
N GLU A 169 -0.32 -20.06 0.80
CA GLU A 169 -1.05 -21.32 0.67
C GLU A 169 -1.01 -21.95 -0.74
N THR A 170 -1.04 -21.16 -1.83
CA THR A 170 -1.28 -21.69 -3.19
C THR A 170 -0.01 -21.90 -4.02
N SER A 171 0.98 -21.02 -3.89
CA SER A 171 2.21 -21.10 -4.67
C SER A 171 3.37 -20.44 -3.93
N LYS A 172 4.32 -21.28 -3.49
CA LYS A 172 5.52 -20.86 -2.77
C LYS A 172 6.47 -20.07 -3.68
N VAL A 173 6.38 -20.24 -5.00
CA VAL A 173 7.20 -19.54 -5.99
C VAL A 173 6.32 -18.70 -6.91
N ARG A 174 6.71 -17.45 -7.14
CA ARG A 174 6.09 -16.55 -8.12
C ARG A 174 7.14 -16.10 -9.13
N THR A 175 6.76 -16.08 -10.41
CA THR A 175 7.58 -15.48 -11.47
C THR A 175 7.30 -13.99 -11.55
N VAL A 176 8.35 -13.18 -11.49
CA VAL A 176 8.30 -11.73 -11.65
C VAL A 176 9.04 -11.33 -12.92
N PHE A 177 8.42 -10.51 -13.75
CA PHE A 177 8.97 -9.98 -15.00
C PHE A 177 9.47 -8.56 -14.78
N ASN A 178 10.73 -8.27 -15.12
CA ASN A 178 11.37 -6.99 -14.81
C ASN A 178 11.27 -6.02 -15.99
N ALA A 179 10.22 -5.19 -16.01
CA ALA A 179 10.07 -4.10 -16.98
C ALA A 179 10.84 -2.82 -16.64
N SER A 180 11.53 -2.79 -15.50
CA SER A 180 12.47 -1.71 -15.12
C SER A 180 13.89 -1.99 -15.60
N GLN A 181 14.16 -3.16 -16.20
CA GLN A 181 15.47 -3.45 -16.77
C GLN A 181 15.74 -2.51 -17.96
N LYS A 182 16.82 -1.73 -17.86
CA LYS A 182 17.26 -0.83 -18.92
C LYS A 182 17.98 -1.58 -20.03
N GLY A 183 17.72 -1.17 -21.27
CA GLY A 183 18.47 -1.59 -22.44
C GLY A 183 19.85 -0.96 -22.53
N ASN A 184 20.57 -1.24 -23.62
CA ASN A 184 21.86 -0.57 -23.92
C ASN A 184 21.71 0.93 -24.19
N ASN A 185 20.50 1.38 -24.53
CA ASN A 185 20.10 2.79 -24.65
C ASN A 185 19.76 3.45 -23.30
N ASN A 186 19.95 2.73 -22.18
CA ASN A 186 19.68 3.20 -20.82
C ASN A 186 18.21 3.57 -20.52
N ILE A 187 17.28 3.07 -21.35
CA ILE A 187 15.83 3.27 -21.22
C ILE A 187 15.18 1.93 -20.86
N SER A 188 14.23 1.95 -19.93
CA SER A 188 13.39 0.80 -19.58
C SER A 188 11.95 0.99 -20.05
N LEU A 189 11.20 -0.10 -20.21
CA LEU A 189 9.79 -0.03 -20.59
C LEU A 189 8.98 0.78 -19.55
N ASN A 190 9.23 0.58 -18.26
CA ASN A 190 8.53 1.29 -17.20
C ASN A 190 8.72 2.82 -17.22
N GLU A 191 9.85 3.33 -17.73
CA GLU A 191 10.08 4.78 -17.87
C GLU A 191 9.20 5.40 -18.97
N GLU A 192 8.84 4.61 -19.98
CA GLU A 192 8.00 5.02 -21.11
C GLU A 192 6.51 4.77 -20.90
N LEU A 193 6.12 4.03 -19.86
CA LEU A 193 4.73 3.80 -19.49
C LEU A 193 4.20 4.90 -18.58
N LEU A 194 2.94 5.28 -18.80
CA LEU A 194 2.18 6.15 -17.90
C LEU A 194 1.75 5.35 -16.66
N VAL A 195 1.82 5.99 -15.50
CA VAL A 195 1.27 5.47 -14.25
C VAL A 195 -0.10 6.11 -14.07
N GLY A 196 -1.15 5.27 -14.09
CA GLY A 196 -2.50 5.76 -13.83
C GLY A 196 -2.72 6.09 -12.35
N PRO A 197 -3.82 6.82 -12.04
CA PRO A 197 -4.07 7.26 -10.68
C PRO A 197 -4.36 6.10 -9.73
N GLN A 198 -4.10 6.32 -8.44
CA GLN A 198 -4.53 5.39 -7.40
C GLN A 198 -6.06 5.46 -7.26
N LEU A 199 -6.74 4.44 -7.78
CA LEU A 199 -8.21 4.34 -7.73
C LEU A 199 -8.74 3.75 -6.42
N GLN A 200 -7.91 3.02 -5.69
CA GLN A 200 -8.31 2.36 -4.45
C GLN A 200 -8.26 3.33 -3.27
N ASP A 201 -9.24 3.19 -2.40
CA ASP A 201 -9.21 3.81 -1.08
C ASP A 201 -8.00 3.34 -0.27
N ASP A 202 -7.59 4.16 0.69
CA ASP A 202 -6.50 3.78 1.57
C ASP A 202 -6.90 2.60 2.47
N MET A 203 -5.96 1.71 2.72
CA MET A 203 -6.18 0.47 3.49
C MET A 203 -6.88 0.71 4.84
N ARG A 204 -6.62 1.85 5.50
CA ARG A 204 -7.29 2.20 6.77
C ARG A 204 -8.79 2.36 6.57
N SER A 205 -9.21 3.03 5.50
CA SER A 205 -10.63 3.25 5.21
C SER A 205 -11.35 1.94 4.95
N LEU A 206 -10.72 1.03 4.21
CA LEU A 206 -11.27 -0.29 3.93
C LEU A 206 -11.37 -1.15 5.20
N ILE A 207 -10.31 -1.23 6.03
CA ILE A 207 -10.37 -1.94 7.32
C ILE A 207 -11.47 -1.34 8.20
N MET A 208 -11.60 -0.01 8.24
CA MET A 208 -12.63 0.66 9.02
C MET A 208 -14.05 0.33 8.56
N ARG A 209 -14.34 0.37 7.25
CA ARG A 209 -15.63 -0.06 6.71
C ARG A 209 -15.92 -1.52 7.03
N TRP A 210 -14.91 -2.38 6.89
CA TRP A 210 -15.03 -3.80 7.19
C TRP A 210 -15.37 -4.05 8.66
N ARG A 211 -14.74 -3.31 9.59
CA ARG A 211 -15.02 -3.34 11.04
C ARG A 211 -16.45 -2.93 11.41
N MET A 212 -17.15 -2.20 10.54
CA MET A 212 -18.53 -1.77 10.79
C MET A 212 -19.57 -2.87 10.53
N LYS A 213 -19.19 -3.93 9.80
CA LYS A 213 -20.13 -4.99 9.40
C LYS A 213 -20.20 -6.07 10.45
N ARG A 214 -21.40 -6.49 10.85
CA ARG A 214 -21.55 -7.59 11.83
C ARG A 214 -21.11 -8.93 11.25
N ILE A 215 -21.66 -9.32 10.11
CA ILE A 215 -21.27 -10.52 9.37
C ILE A 215 -20.30 -10.09 8.29
N CYS A 216 -19.05 -10.52 8.40
CA CYS A 216 -17.99 -10.11 7.49
C CYS A 216 -17.50 -11.29 6.66
N PHE A 217 -16.97 -10.98 5.47
CA PHE A 217 -16.34 -11.98 4.61
C PHE A 217 -15.12 -11.41 3.90
N VAL A 218 -14.21 -12.30 3.54
CA VAL A 218 -12.99 -12.03 2.79
C VAL A 218 -12.87 -13.05 1.66
N ALA A 219 -12.42 -12.63 0.49
CA ALA A 219 -12.14 -13.51 -0.64
C ALA A 219 -11.02 -12.91 -1.51
N ASP A 220 -10.35 -13.76 -2.30
CA ASP A 220 -9.29 -13.35 -3.21
C ASP A 220 -9.74 -13.54 -4.66
N ILE A 221 -9.38 -12.62 -5.56
CA ILE A 221 -9.51 -12.83 -7.01
C ILE A 221 -8.39 -13.75 -7.49
N GLN A 222 -8.77 -14.90 -8.04
CA GLN A 222 -7.82 -15.82 -8.61
C GLN A 222 -7.08 -15.19 -9.78
N LYS A 223 -5.76 -15.03 -9.63
CA LYS A 223 -4.84 -14.59 -10.70
C LYS A 223 -5.30 -13.26 -11.33
N MET A 224 -5.81 -12.32 -10.54
CA MET A 224 -6.45 -11.05 -10.99
C MET A 224 -5.87 -10.44 -12.26
N TYR A 225 -4.58 -10.09 -12.26
CA TYR A 225 -3.91 -9.47 -13.42
C TYR A 225 -4.01 -10.33 -14.70
N ARG A 226 -3.84 -11.65 -14.56
CA ARG A 226 -3.85 -12.59 -15.68
C ARG A 226 -5.24 -12.75 -16.32
N GLN A 227 -6.30 -12.26 -15.69
CA GLN A 227 -7.63 -12.31 -16.28
C GLN A 227 -7.80 -11.31 -17.43
N ILE A 228 -6.97 -10.25 -17.47
CA ILE A 228 -7.05 -9.14 -18.41
C ILE A 228 -6.08 -9.37 -19.56
N LEU A 229 -6.54 -9.20 -20.81
CA LEU A 229 -5.74 -9.39 -22.02
C LEU A 229 -5.03 -8.12 -22.45
N PHE A 230 -3.88 -8.27 -23.09
CA PHE A 230 -3.29 -7.20 -23.89
C PHE A 230 -3.72 -7.27 -25.35
N SER A 231 -3.83 -6.09 -25.95
CA SER A 231 -3.97 -5.90 -27.39
C SER A 231 -2.82 -6.59 -28.14
N LYS A 232 -3.06 -7.07 -29.36
CA LYS A 232 -2.04 -7.79 -30.15
C LYS A 232 -0.78 -6.95 -30.38
N GLU A 233 -0.96 -5.65 -30.57
CA GLU A 233 0.12 -4.67 -30.81
C GLU A 233 1.09 -4.56 -29.61
N ASP A 234 0.59 -4.68 -28.39
CA ASP A 234 1.37 -4.44 -27.17
C ASP A 234 2.02 -5.70 -26.60
N ARG A 235 1.61 -6.90 -27.03
CA ARG A 235 2.12 -8.19 -26.52
C ARG A 235 3.63 -8.34 -26.74
N ASP A 236 4.15 -7.79 -27.83
CA ASP A 236 5.59 -7.83 -28.14
C ASP A 236 6.44 -6.91 -27.25
N LEU A 237 5.80 -6.03 -26.46
CA LEU A 237 6.48 -5.29 -25.39
C LEU A 237 6.71 -6.12 -24.13
N GLN A 238 6.25 -7.38 -24.11
CA GLN A 238 6.35 -8.27 -22.96
C GLN A 238 6.84 -9.67 -23.38
N ARG A 239 7.89 -9.71 -24.21
CA ARG A 239 8.55 -10.98 -24.57
C ARG A 239 9.43 -11.48 -23.44
N ILE A 240 9.64 -12.78 -23.38
CA ILE A 240 10.56 -13.45 -22.45
C ILE A 240 11.30 -14.57 -23.17
N LEU A 241 12.39 -15.04 -22.57
CA LEU A 241 13.17 -16.16 -23.07
C LEU A 241 13.04 -17.33 -22.10
N TRP A 242 12.61 -18.49 -22.59
CA TRP A 242 12.43 -19.66 -21.73
C TRP A 242 12.80 -20.96 -22.47
N ARG A 243 13.24 -21.96 -21.70
CA ARG A 243 13.39 -23.35 -22.14
C ARG A 243 13.20 -24.28 -20.94
N ASN A 244 12.59 -25.44 -21.17
CA ASN A 244 12.30 -26.41 -20.11
C ASN A 244 13.54 -27.20 -19.69
N CYS A 245 14.57 -27.27 -20.54
CA CYS A 245 15.80 -28.00 -20.25
C CYS A 245 16.98 -27.33 -20.94
N LYS A 246 18.17 -27.38 -20.33
CA LYS A 246 19.41 -26.80 -20.89
C LYS A 246 19.83 -27.39 -22.23
N ILE A 247 19.41 -28.61 -22.51
CA ILE A 247 19.69 -29.32 -23.77
C ILE A 247 18.83 -28.75 -24.90
N GLN A 248 17.67 -28.16 -24.58
CA GLN A 248 16.78 -27.57 -25.57
C GLN A 248 17.26 -26.16 -25.96
N PRO A 249 16.98 -25.72 -27.21
CA PRO A 249 17.24 -24.35 -27.61
C PRO A 249 16.37 -23.39 -26.80
N VAL A 250 16.92 -22.20 -26.49
CA VAL A 250 16.15 -21.11 -25.88
C VAL A 250 15.10 -20.64 -26.88
N GLN A 251 13.86 -20.49 -26.41
CA GLN A 251 12.74 -20.05 -27.23
C GLN A 251 12.21 -18.70 -26.76
N ASP A 252 11.70 -17.94 -27.73
CA ASP A 252 11.07 -16.64 -27.55
C ASP A 252 9.57 -16.84 -27.27
N TYR A 253 9.10 -16.33 -26.14
CA TYR A 253 7.69 -16.35 -25.75
C TYR A 253 7.19 -14.92 -25.55
N ARG A 254 5.88 -14.70 -25.62
CA ARG A 254 5.25 -13.42 -25.28
C ARG A 254 4.07 -13.59 -24.33
N LEU A 255 3.97 -12.66 -23.37
CA LEU A 255 2.88 -12.63 -22.40
C LEU A 255 1.63 -12.04 -23.04
N LEU A 256 0.49 -12.70 -22.83
CA LEU A 256 -0.79 -12.34 -23.46
C LEU A 256 -1.68 -11.49 -22.55
N ARG A 257 -1.33 -11.41 -21.28
CA ARG A 257 -2.18 -10.89 -20.20
C ARG A 257 -1.43 -9.83 -19.40
N VAL A 258 -2.16 -9.02 -18.64
CA VAL A 258 -1.53 -8.10 -17.69
C VAL A 258 -0.72 -8.92 -16.68
N THR A 259 0.55 -8.53 -16.50
CA THR A 259 1.47 -9.20 -15.58
C THR A 259 2.10 -8.23 -14.59
N PHE A 260 2.46 -8.78 -13.43
CA PHE A 260 3.22 -8.04 -12.43
C PHE A 260 4.59 -7.62 -12.97
N GLY A 261 4.95 -6.36 -12.72
CA GLY A 261 6.27 -5.82 -13.04
C GLY A 261 6.24 -4.60 -13.97
N THR A 262 5.13 -4.36 -14.66
CA THR A 262 4.91 -3.11 -15.41
C THR A 262 4.31 -2.02 -14.51
N ALA A 263 4.71 -0.77 -14.75
CA ALA A 263 4.31 0.38 -13.94
C ALA A 263 2.80 0.67 -14.00
N SER A 264 2.15 0.36 -15.13
CA SER A 264 0.72 0.57 -15.35
C SER A 264 -0.16 -0.59 -14.88
N ALA A 265 0.39 -1.78 -14.62
CA ALA A 265 -0.39 -2.98 -14.29
C ALA A 265 -1.36 -2.80 -13.10
N PRO A 266 -0.97 -2.20 -11.96
CA PRO A 266 -1.87 -1.94 -10.85
C PRO A 266 -3.13 -1.17 -11.27
N TYR A 267 -2.94 -0.06 -11.96
CA TYR A 267 -4.04 0.79 -12.43
C TYR A 267 -4.93 0.02 -13.42
N LEU A 268 -4.34 -0.63 -14.43
CA LEU A 268 -5.10 -1.40 -15.43
C LEU A 268 -5.94 -2.50 -14.78
N ALA A 269 -5.41 -3.19 -13.76
CA ALA A 269 -6.12 -4.25 -13.06
C ALA A 269 -7.35 -3.72 -12.33
N VAL A 270 -7.18 -2.67 -11.53
CA VAL A 270 -8.24 -2.08 -10.71
C VAL A 270 -9.27 -1.36 -11.58
N ARG A 271 -8.83 -0.60 -12.57
CA ARG A 271 -9.74 0.10 -13.48
C ARG A 271 -10.63 -0.86 -14.25
N THR A 272 -10.09 -2.02 -14.63
CA THR A 272 -10.87 -3.09 -15.27
C THR A 272 -11.87 -3.73 -14.31
N LEU A 273 -11.49 -3.93 -13.05
CA LEU A 273 -12.43 -4.38 -12.02
C LEU A 273 -13.60 -3.39 -11.87
N HIS A 274 -13.31 -2.09 -11.83
CA HIS A 274 -14.33 -1.03 -11.80
C HIS A 274 -15.18 -1.02 -13.08
N GLN A 275 -14.57 -1.26 -14.25
CA GLN A 275 -15.31 -1.34 -15.52
C GLN A 275 -16.31 -2.49 -15.52
N VAL A 276 -15.95 -3.65 -14.96
CA VAL A 276 -16.87 -4.79 -14.83
C VAL A 276 -18.08 -4.41 -13.97
N ALA A 277 -17.85 -3.71 -12.86
CA ALA A 277 -18.93 -3.20 -12.01
C ALA A 277 -19.80 -2.14 -12.72
N GLU A 278 -19.25 -1.35 -13.64
CA GLU A 278 -20.00 -0.37 -14.43
C GLU A 278 -20.87 -1.03 -15.50
N ASP A 279 -20.33 -2.04 -16.17
CA ASP A 279 -20.99 -2.72 -17.27
C ASP A 279 -22.08 -3.68 -16.78
N GLU A 280 -21.84 -4.39 -15.68
CA GLU A 280 -22.70 -5.49 -15.20
C GLU A 280 -23.42 -5.19 -13.88
N GLY A 281 -23.06 -4.10 -13.20
CA GLY A 281 -23.55 -3.79 -11.86
C GLY A 281 -24.86 -3.01 -11.80
N ARG A 282 -25.50 -2.69 -12.94
CA ARG A 282 -26.72 -1.86 -12.98
C ARG A 282 -27.87 -2.46 -12.16
N ASP A 283 -28.06 -3.77 -12.26
CA ASP A 283 -29.11 -4.50 -11.53
C ASP A 283 -28.70 -4.87 -10.10
N TYR A 284 -27.43 -4.66 -9.74
CA TYR A 284 -26.81 -5.08 -8.48
C TYR A 284 -26.03 -3.93 -7.85
N SER A 285 -26.70 -2.81 -7.60
CA SER A 285 -26.08 -1.54 -7.20
C SER A 285 -25.17 -1.66 -5.97
N ASP A 286 -25.57 -2.46 -4.99
CA ASP A 286 -24.80 -2.67 -3.76
C ASP A 286 -23.54 -3.52 -3.99
N ALA A 287 -23.64 -4.62 -4.75
CA ALA A 287 -22.49 -5.42 -5.16
C ALA A 287 -21.51 -4.62 -6.03
N ALA A 288 -22.03 -3.81 -6.96
CA ALA A 288 -21.24 -2.92 -7.81
C ALA A 288 -20.46 -1.88 -7.00
N ARG A 289 -21.11 -1.30 -5.97
CA ARG A 289 -20.45 -0.38 -5.03
C ARG A 289 -19.33 -1.09 -4.26
N ILE A 290 -19.60 -2.28 -3.70
CA ILE A 290 -18.59 -3.08 -2.98
C ILE A 290 -17.40 -3.41 -3.89
N ILE A 291 -17.63 -3.75 -5.17
CA ILE A 291 -16.55 -4.02 -6.12
C ILE A 291 -15.62 -2.80 -6.31
N LYS A 292 -16.17 -1.58 -6.25
CA LYS A 292 -15.41 -0.34 -6.42
C LYS A 292 -14.74 0.16 -5.13
N GLU A 293 -15.33 -0.13 -3.96
CA GLU A 293 -14.92 0.48 -2.69
C GLU A 293 -14.19 -0.50 -1.75
N ASP A 294 -14.53 -1.79 -1.76
CA ASP A 294 -14.10 -2.74 -0.72
C ASP A 294 -13.05 -3.75 -1.22
N PHE A 295 -12.51 -3.54 -2.42
CA PHE A 295 -11.33 -4.27 -2.92
C PHE A 295 -10.04 -3.51 -2.63
N TYR A 296 -9.05 -4.24 -2.12
CA TYR A 296 -7.66 -3.84 -2.16
C TYR A 296 -6.90 -4.80 -3.07
N MET A 297 -6.69 -4.39 -4.31
CA MET A 297 -6.14 -5.22 -5.37
C MET A 297 -6.96 -6.50 -5.58
N ASP A 298 -6.37 -7.67 -5.33
CA ASP A 298 -7.03 -8.97 -5.43
C ASP A 298 -7.87 -9.31 -4.21
N ASP A 299 -7.72 -8.62 -3.08
CA ASP A 299 -8.37 -8.97 -1.81
C ASP A 299 -9.70 -8.20 -1.66
N LEU A 300 -10.82 -8.93 -1.56
CA LEU A 300 -12.15 -8.43 -1.19
C LEU A 300 -12.32 -8.48 0.32
N MET A 301 -12.73 -7.38 0.95
CA MET A 301 -13.10 -7.38 2.36
C MET A 301 -14.37 -6.57 2.60
N SER A 302 -15.48 -7.27 2.80
CA SER A 302 -16.77 -6.62 2.99
C SER A 302 -17.66 -7.39 3.97
N GLY A 303 -18.93 -7.02 4.04
CA GLY A 303 -19.89 -7.62 4.95
C GLY A 303 -21.21 -6.90 5.03
N LYS A 304 -22.14 -7.48 5.79
CA LYS A 304 -23.49 -6.98 6.03
C LYS A 304 -23.91 -7.22 7.48
N ASP A 305 -25.03 -6.65 7.87
CA ASP A 305 -25.54 -6.77 9.24
C ASP A 305 -26.30 -8.06 9.46
N THR A 306 -26.89 -8.62 8.41
CA THR A 306 -27.59 -9.90 8.43
C THR A 306 -26.86 -10.96 7.60
N LEU A 307 -27.04 -12.22 7.99
CA LEU A 307 -26.47 -13.36 7.26
C LEU A 307 -27.03 -13.47 5.84
N GLN A 308 -28.34 -13.26 5.68
CA GLN A 308 -29.01 -13.39 4.38
C GLN A 308 -28.48 -12.35 3.39
N ASP A 309 -28.34 -11.09 3.81
CA ASP A 309 -27.80 -10.03 2.97
C ASP A 309 -26.33 -10.27 2.63
N ALA A 310 -25.54 -10.77 3.60
CA ALA A 310 -24.14 -11.11 3.36
C ALA A 310 -24.01 -12.21 2.28
N ILE A 311 -24.81 -13.27 2.37
CA ILE A 311 -24.80 -14.36 1.38
C ILE A 311 -25.25 -13.85 0.01
N LYS A 312 -26.34 -13.06 -0.02
CA LYS A 312 -26.88 -12.50 -1.26
C LYS A 312 -25.83 -11.66 -1.96
N VAL A 313 -25.24 -10.68 -1.27
CA VAL A 313 -24.29 -9.76 -1.88
C VAL A 313 -23.00 -10.47 -2.30
N ALA A 314 -22.51 -11.45 -1.53
CA ALA A 314 -21.34 -12.23 -1.91
C ALA A 314 -21.56 -13.02 -3.21
N LYS A 315 -22.75 -13.63 -3.39
CA LYS A 315 -23.12 -14.33 -4.63
C LYS A 315 -23.29 -13.36 -5.80
N GLU A 316 -23.88 -12.19 -5.58
CA GLU A 316 -24.02 -11.14 -6.61
C GLU A 316 -22.66 -10.61 -7.08
N ILE A 317 -21.73 -10.36 -6.16
CA ILE A 317 -20.35 -9.98 -6.49
C ILE A 317 -19.69 -11.07 -7.33
N GLY A 318 -19.79 -12.34 -6.91
CA GLY A 318 -19.26 -13.47 -7.65
C GLY A 318 -19.82 -13.54 -9.08
N PHE A 319 -21.13 -13.33 -9.24
CA PHE A 319 -21.80 -13.32 -10.54
C PHE A 319 -21.30 -12.19 -11.45
N ILE A 320 -21.24 -10.95 -10.94
CA ILE A 320 -20.75 -9.78 -11.69
C ILE A 320 -19.30 -10.01 -12.15
N LEU A 321 -18.44 -10.42 -11.22
CA LEU A 321 -17.01 -10.62 -11.50
C LEU A 321 -16.77 -11.77 -12.47
N GLN A 322 -17.55 -12.86 -12.38
CA GLN A 322 -17.43 -14.00 -13.28
C GLN A 322 -17.75 -13.61 -14.72
N LYS A 323 -18.69 -12.68 -14.97
CA LYS A 323 -18.94 -12.14 -16.31
C LYS A 323 -17.73 -11.41 -16.90
N GLY A 324 -16.85 -10.86 -16.06
CA GLY A 324 -15.57 -10.26 -16.45
C GLY A 324 -14.42 -11.27 -16.55
N GLY A 325 -14.65 -12.55 -16.23
CA GLY A 325 -13.63 -13.58 -16.12
C GLY A 325 -12.84 -13.55 -14.80
N PHE A 326 -13.32 -12.83 -13.78
CA PHE A 326 -12.72 -12.77 -12.46
C PHE A 326 -13.42 -13.74 -11.50
N THR A 327 -12.73 -14.83 -11.15
CA THR A 327 -13.25 -15.83 -10.21
C THR A 327 -12.74 -15.56 -8.79
N LEU A 328 -13.66 -15.53 -7.83
CA LEU A 328 -13.34 -15.41 -6.41
C LEU A 328 -13.03 -16.78 -5.80
N GLN A 329 -12.11 -16.82 -4.85
CA GLN A 329 -11.69 -18.02 -4.12
C GLN A 329 -11.29 -17.64 -2.69
N LYS A 330 -10.97 -18.65 -1.87
CA LYS A 330 -10.47 -18.51 -0.49
C LYS A 330 -11.43 -17.75 0.43
N TRP A 331 -12.73 -18.02 0.31
CA TRP A 331 -13.75 -17.43 1.16
C TRP A 331 -13.46 -17.70 2.65
N CYS A 332 -13.48 -16.61 3.42
CA CYS A 332 -13.34 -16.59 4.87
C CYS A 332 -14.46 -15.72 5.47
N SER A 333 -14.91 -16.02 6.69
CA SER A 333 -15.97 -15.25 7.37
C SER A 333 -15.96 -15.52 8.88
N ASN A 334 -16.49 -14.58 9.67
CA ASN A 334 -16.81 -14.81 11.08
C ASN A 334 -18.09 -15.63 11.30
N ASN A 335 -18.78 -16.07 10.23
CA ASN A 335 -20.02 -16.83 10.34
C ASN A 335 -19.98 -18.18 9.60
N ALA A 336 -20.29 -19.26 10.32
CA ALA A 336 -20.15 -20.62 9.81
C ALA A 336 -21.20 -20.94 8.74
N GLU A 337 -22.43 -20.45 8.93
CA GLU A 337 -23.53 -20.65 8.00
C GLU A 337 -23.30 -19.91 6.68
N PHE A 338 -22.57 -18.78 6.72
CA PHE A 338 -22.10 -18.11 5.50
C PHE A 338 -21.13 -19.01 4.73
N LEU A 339 -20.13 -19.57 5.39
CA LEU A 339 -19.11 -20.42 4.75
C LEU A 339 -19.69 -21.71 4.16
N LYS A 340 -20.74 -22.26 4.77
CA LYS A 340 -21.48 -23.43 4.26
C LYS A 340 -22.10 -23.19 2.87
N GLN A 341 -22.27 -21.94 2.43
CA GLN A 341 -22.82 -21.60 1.11
C GLN A 341 -21.83 -21.77 -0.05
N PHE A 342 -20.55 -21.94 0.24
CA PHE A 342 -19.48 -22.06 -0.76
C PHE A 342 -18.86 -23.46 -0.70
N GLU A 343 -18.37 -23.97 -1.82
CA GLU A 343 -17.77 -25.30 -1.87
C GLU A 343 -16.46 -25.35 -1.06
N PRO A 344 -16.07 -26.51 -0.48
CA PRO A 344 -14.82 -26.63 0.27
C PRO A 344 -13.57 -26.17 -0.50
N SER A 345 -13.54 -26.36 -1.83
CA SER A 345 -12.46 -25.90 -2.71
C SER A 345 -12.39 -24.38 -2.87
N GLU A 346 -13.49 -23.68 -2.61
CA GLU A 346 -13.58 -22.22 -2.69
C GLU A 346 -13.28 -21.56 -1.34
N ARG A 347 -13.22 -22.32 -0.24
CA ARG A 347 -12.88 -21.83 1.11
C ARG A 347 -11.36 -21.75 1.29
N SER A 348 -10.89 -20.91 2.21
CA SER A 348 -9.47 -20.93 2.59
C SER A 348 -9.11 -22.24 3.30
N SER A 349 -7.91 -22.75 3.06
CA SER A 349 -7.36 -23.91 3.77
C SER A 349 -7.18 -23.71 5.27
N GLN A 350 -7.16 -22.45 5.73
CA GLN A 350 -7.07 -22.10 7.16
C GLN A 350 -8.42 -22.16 7.88
N VAL A 351 -9.52 -22.40 7.16
CA VAL A 351 -10.86 -22.51 7.73
C VAL A 351 -11.16 -23.98 8.04
N HIS A 352 -11.28 -24.31 9.32
CA HIS A 352 -11.80 -25.60 9.75
C HIS A 352 -13.24 -25.43 10.26
N LEU A 353 -14.17 -26.24 9.78
CA LEU A 353 -15.61 -26.15 10.12
C LEU A 353 -16.11 -27.33 10.96
N ASP A 354 -15.26 -28.31 11.26
CA ASP A 354 -15.67 -29.62 11.80
C ASP A 354 -16.29 -29.54 13.20
N ILE A 355 -16.08 -28.44 13.94
CA ILE A 355 -16.63 -28.24 15.29
C ILE A 355 -17.13 -26.80 15.51
N LYS A 356 -16.37 -25.79 15.05
CA LYS A 356 -16.67 -24.33 15.02
C LYS A 356 -15.80 -23.68 13.93
N ILE A 357 -16.07 -22.41 13.55
CA ILE A 357 -15.07 -21.64 12.78
C ILE A 357 -13.84 -21.48 13.67
N ASP A 358 -12.77 -22.15 13.29
CA ASP A 358 -11.45 -21.97 13.85
C ASP A 358 -10.47 -21.70 12.70
N GLY A 359 -9.54 -20.78 12.93
CA GLY A 359 -8.63 -20.32 11.90
C GLY A 359 -8.24 -18.85 12.07
N THR A 360 -6.99 -18.57 11.72
CA THR A 360 -6.44 -17.23 11.74
C THR A 360 -5.84 -16.90 10.38
N ILE A 361 -6.34 -15.84 9.74
CA ILE A 361 -5.88 -15.42 8.41
C ILE A 361 -5.15 -14.08 8.48
N ARG A 362 -4.29 -13.79 7.49
CA ARG A 362 -3.75 -12.44 7.29
C ARG A 362 -4.68 -11.65 6.37
N ALA A 363 -5.44 -10.70 6.91
CA ALA A 363 -6.27 -9.76 6.16
C ALA A 363 -5.55 -8.41 6.06
N LEU A 364 -5.09 -8.03 4.86
CA LEU A 364 -4.33 -6.79 4.59
C LEU A 364 -3.11 -6.58 5.50
N GLY A 365 -2.45 -7.67 5.89
CA GLY A 365 -1.27 -7.63 6.76
C GLY A 365 -1.58 -7.69 8.25
N LEU A 366 -2.85 -7.58 8.67
CA LEU A 366 -3.28 -7.84 10.05
C LEU A 366 -3.68 -9.30 10.22
N GLN A 367 -3.42 -9.87 11.39
CA GLN A 367 -3.84 -11.21 11.72
C GLN A 367 -5.26 -11.16 12.30
N TRP A 368 -6.20 -11.88 11.71
CA TRP A 368 -7.62 -11.92 12.12
C TRP A 368 -8.02 -13.34 12.52
N ASP A 369 -8.46 -13.48 13.76
CA ASP A 369 -9.04 -14.69 14.34
C ASP A 369 -10.54 -14.70 14.02
N MET A 370 -10.95 -15.59 13.11
CA MET A 370 -12.33 -15.63 12.60
C MET A 370 -13.32 -16.15 13.65
N GLY A 371 -12.87 -17.04 14.53
CA GLY A 371 -13.73 -17.67 15.54
C GLY A 371 -14.10 -16.71 16.66
N LYS A 372 -13.12 -15.92 17.13
CA LYS A 372 -13.35 -14.86 18.14
C LYS A 372 -13.77 -13.52 17.54
N ASP A 373 -13.56 -13.32 16.25
CA ASP A 373 -13.74 -12.06 15.52
C ASP A 373 -12.87 -10.90 16.05
N VAL A 374 -11.60 -11.19 16.30
CA VAL A 374 -10.61 -10.23 16.83
C VAL A 374 -9.36 -10.15 15.97
N PHE A 375 -8.77 -8.97 15.88
CA PHE A 375 -7.42 -8.78 15.37
C PHE A 375 -6.40 -9.14 16.44
N LYS A 376 -5.31 -9.76 15.99
CA LYS A 376 -4.14 -10.11 16.79
C LYS A 376 -2.88 -9.59 16.11
N TYR A 377 -1.81 -9.49 16.88
CA TYR A 377 -0.50 -9.11 16.38
C TYR A 377 0.52 -10.22 16.65
N SER A 378 0.92 -10.95 15.60
CA SER A 378 2.08 -11.84 15.70
C SER A 378 3.30 -11.16 15.12
N LEU A 379 4.36 -11.07 15.94
CA LEU A 379 5.65 -10.56 15.53
C LEU A 379 6.72 -11.61 15.76
N HIS A 380 7.24 -12.16 14.66
CA HIS A 380 8.42 -13.02 14.70
C HIS A 380 9.66 -12.17 14.45
N LEU A 381 10.30 -11.76 15.55
CA LEU A 381 11.59 -11.10 15.51
C LEU A 381 12.71 -12.12 15.36
N PRO A 382 13.79 -11.79 14.63
CA PRO A 382 14.96 -12.67 14.54
C PRO A 382 15.61 -12.78 15.93
N SER A 383 16.60 -13.67 16.10
CA SER A 383 17.45 -13.61 17.28
C SER A 383 18.07 -12.22 17.40
N MET A 384 18.25 -11.74 18.63
CA MET A 384 18.94 -10.47 18.87
C MET A 384 20.32 -10.56 18.22
N ALA A 385 20.67 -9.57 17.40
CA ALA A 385 22.03 -9.47 16.87
C ALA A 385 23.00 -9.11 18.01
N ASP A 386 24.23 -9.62 17.93
CA ASP A 386 25.28 -9.31 18.90
C ASP A 386 25.59 -7.80 18.89
N THR A 387 25.57 -7.19 17.70
CA THR A 387 25.73 -5.74 17.51
C THR A 387 24.39 -5.08 17.21
N VAL A 388 24.06 -4.06 17.99
CA VAL A 388 22.86 -3.25 17.78
C VAL A 388 23.24 -2.03 16.96
N THR A 389 22.66 -1.89 15.78
CA THR A 389 22.85 -0.74 14.89
C THR A 389 21.54 -0.02 14.61
N LYS A 390 21.61 1.24 14.18
CA LYS A 390 20.44 2.01 13.73
C LYS A 390 19.62 1.25 12.68
N ARG A 391 20.29 0.56 11.74
CA ARG A 391 19.64 -0.29 10.73
C ARG A 391 18.85 -1.43 11.34
N THR A 392 19.42 -2.17 12.29
CA THR A 392 18.74 -3.32 12.93
C THR A 392 17.51 -2.89 13.72
N ILE A 393 17.61 -1.79 14.48
CA ILE A 393 16.48 -1.22 15.23
C ILE A 393 15.36 -0.82 14.26
N LEU A 394 15.69 -0.07 13.19
CA LEU A 394 14.68 0.35 12.22
C LEU A 394 14.06 -0.85 11.50
N ALA A 395 14.86 -1.86 11.13
CA ALA A 395 14.36 -3.06 10.47
C ALA A 395 13.33 -3.81 11.32
N ASP A 396 13.57 -3.94 12.63
CA ASP A 396 12.63 -4.55 13.57
C ASP A 396 11.37 -3.68 13.76
N ILE A 397 11.51 -2.35 13.87
CA ILE A 397 10.36 -1.42 13.97
C ILE A 397 9.48 -1.50 12.71
N GLN A 398 10.08 -1.57 11.52
CA GLN A 398 9.33 -1.63 10.25
C GLN A 398 8.57 -2.95 10.08
N ARG A 399 8.88 -4.00 10.86
CA ARG A 399 8.08 -5.24 10.90
C ARG A 399 6.78 -5.08 11.68
N LEU A 400 6.68 -4.06 12.55
CA LEU A 400 5.44 -3.74 13.27
C LEU A 400 4.46 -3.07 12.31
N PHE A 401 3.64 -3.89 11.65
CA PHE A 401 2.60 -3.41 10.76
C PHE A 401 1.36 -2.98 11.54
N ASP A 402 1.16 -1.67 11.67
CA ASP A 402 0.04 -1.10 12.43
C ASP A 402 -0.65 0.02 11.63
N PRO A 403 -1.56 -0.33 10.70
CA PRO A 403 -2.19 0.65 9.81
C PRO A 403 -3.06 1.63 10.58
N LEU A 404 -3.78 1.19 11.62
CA LEU A 404 -4.73 2.03 12.38
C LEU A 404 -4.15 2.64 13.66
N GLY A 405 -2.91 2.29 14.03
CA GLY A 405 -2.23 2.89 15.17
C GLY A 405 -2.59 2.25 16.52
N TRP A 406 -3.12 1.03 16.57
CA TRP A 406 -3.50 0.38 17.83
C TRP A 406 -2.28 0.03 18.70
N LEU A 407 -1.11 -0.16 18.09
CA LEU A 407 0.17 -0.37 18.76
C LEU A 407 0.95 0.93 18.97
N ALA A 408 0.31 2.09 18.85
CA ALA A 408 0.93 3.39 19.07
C ALA A 408 1.75 3.47 20.38
N PRO A 409 1.29 2.94 21.54
CA PRO A 409 2.07 2.94 22.78
C PRO A 409 3.36 2.12 22.70
N SER A 410 3.36 1.02 21.94
CA SER A 410 4.52 0.15 21.76
C SER A 410 5.51 0.73 20.72
N ILE A 411 5.00 1.38 19.68
CA ILE A 411 5.81 1.92 18.58
C ILE A 411 6.46 3.27 18.96
N LEU A 412 5.80 4.09 19.79
CA LEU A 412 6.28 5.44 20.12
C LEU A 412 7.68 5.47 20.79
N PRO A 413 7.97 4.65 21.82
CA PRO A 413 9.30 4.57 22.42
C PRO A 413 10.39 4.22 21.40
N ALA A 414 10.06 3.36 20.44
CA ALA A 414 10.96 2.95 19.37
C ALA A 414 11.28 4.12 18.41
N LYS A 415 10.26 4.90 18.04
CA LYS A 415 10.41 6.12 17.23
C LYS A 415 11.27 7.16 17.95
N LEU A 416 11.07 7.36 19.26
CA LEU A 416 11.89 8.26 20.08
C LEU A 416 13.36 7.83 20.11
N LEU A 417 13.62 6.52 20.20
CA LEU A 417 14.98 5.97 20.17
C LEU A 417 15.68 6.26 18.84
N ILE A 418 14.99 6.06 17.71
CA ILE A 418 15.52 6.39 16.38
C ILE A 418 15.78 7.89 16.24
N GLN A 419 14.88 8.75 16.74
CA GLN A 419 15.10 10.21 16.72
C GLN A 419 16.34 10.59 17.52
N HIS A 420 16.57 9.95 18.67
CA HIS A 420 17.77 10.18 19.46
C HIS A 420 19.05 9.79 18.70
N LEU A 421 19.06 8.64 18.01
CA LEU A 421 20.18 8.21 17.16
C LEU A 421 20.46 9.19 16.02
N TRP A 422 19.42 9.78 15.43
CA TRP A 422 19.56 10.82 14.40
C TRP A 422 20.17 12.11 14.93
N ILE A 423 19.79 12.54 16.12
CA ILE A 423 20.34 13.73 16.76
C ILE A 423 21.83 13.53 17.08
N GLN A 424 22.22 12.30 17.44
CA GLN A 424 23.62 11.94 17.70
C GLN A 424 24.46 11.77 16.42
N GLY A 425 23.85 11.77 15.24
CA GLY A 425 24.57 11.63 13.97
C GLY A 425 25.15 10.23 13.73
N ILE A 426 24.61 9.19 14.39
CA ILE A 426 25.09 7.81 14.28
C ILE A 426 24.78 7.25 12.88
N SER A 427 25.78 6.63 12.27
CA SER A 427 25.67 6.03 10.93
C SER A 427 24.80 4.77 10.93
N TRP A 428 24.31 4.36 9.77
CA TRP A 428 23.35 3.24 9.64
C TRP A 428 23.84 1.91 10.23
N ASP A 429 25.11 1.59 9.99
CA ASP A 429 25.75 0.33 10.34
C ASP A 429 26.74 0.46 11.52
N GLU A 430 26.77 1.64 12.14
CA GLU A 430 27.57 1.92 13.32
C GLU A 430 26.91 1.34 14.58
N GLU A 431 27.71 0.77 15.47
CA GLU A 431 27.25 0.20 16.73
C GLU A 431 26.79 1.32 17.67
N VAL A 432 25.58 1.16 18.22
CA VAL A 432 25.04 2.13 19.18
C VAL A 432 25.69 1.95 20.54
N ASN A 433 25.73 3.01 21.35
CA ASN A 433 26.27 2.91 22.69
C ASN A 433 25.50 1.89 23.57
N HIS A 434 26.17 1.37 24.60
CA HIS A 434 25.62 0.34 25.47
C HIS A 434 24.27 0.74 26.12
N LEU A 435 24.09 2.02 26.47
CA LEU A 435 22.84 2.51 27.07
C LEU A 435 21.65 2.44 26.11
N ILE A 436 21.87 2.77 24.84
CA ILE A 436 20.85 2.70 23.78
C ILE A 436 20.56 1.24 23.42
N ALA A 437 21.60 0.42 23.32
CA ALA A 437 21.45 -1.01 23.07
C ALA A 437 20.60 -1.68 24.16
N GLU A 438 20.84 -1.35 25.43
CA GLU A 438 20.07 -1.90 26.56
C GLU A 438 18.61 -1.40 26.57
N LYS A 439 18.38 -0.11 26.28
CA LYS A 439 17.02 0.43 26.11
C LYS A 439 16.27 -0.27 24.97
N TRP A 440 16.95 -0.50 23.84
CA TRP A 440 16.37 -1.23 22.72
C TRP A 440 16.05 -2.68 23.09
N ARG A 441 16.97 -3.37 23.77
CA ARG A 441 16.78 -4.77 24.20
C ARG A 441 15.54 -4.94 25.06
N LYS A 442 15.37 -4.10 26.10
CA LYS A 442 14.18 -4.12 26.96
C LYS A 442 12.89 -3.84 26.20
N LEU A 443 12.91 -2.85 25.30
CA LEU A 443 11.74 -2.54 24.47
C LEU A 443 11.39 -3.71 23.55
N ARG A 444 12.40 -4.32 22.93
CA ARG A 444 12.25 -5.45 22.02
C ARG A 444 11.72 -6.70 22.73
N GLU A 445 12.17 -6.97 23.94
CA GLU A 445 11.64 -8.03 24.79
C GLU A 445 10.15 -7.81 25.10
N SER A 446 9.73 -6.56 25.33
CA SER A 446 8.30 -6.26 25.56
C SER A 446 7.40 -6.63 24.37
N TYR A 447 7.94 -6.73 23.15
CA TYR A 447 7.16 -7.10 21.98
C TYR A 447 6.71 -8.57 21.97
N GLN A 448 7.27 -9.42 22.85
CA GLN A 448 6.78 -10.79 23.04
C GLN A 448 5.34 -10.87 23.55
N TYR A 449 4.85 -9.79 24.18
CA TYR A 449 3.48 -9.68 24.69
C TYR A 449 2.48 -9.13 23.66
N LEU A 450 2.93 -8.68 22.48
CA LEU A 450 2.03 -8.20 21.42
C LEU A 450 0.94 -9.21 20.98
N PRO A 451 1.20 -10.54 20.97
CA PRO A 451 0.16 -11.52 20.66
C PRO A 451 -1.02 -11.55 21.64
N GLU A 452 -0.85 -10.99 22.85
CA GLU A 452 -1.92 -10.86 23.84
C GLU A 452 -2.85 -9.67 23.56
N VAL A 453 -2.44 -8.74 22.69
CA VAL A 453 -3.27 -7.60 22.28
C VAL A 453 -4.33 -8.08 21.30
N GLU A 454 -5.56 -8.23 21.80
CA GLU A 454 -6.76 -8.53 21.01
C GLU A 454 -7.56 -7.24 20.77
N ILE A 455 -7.86 -6.92 19.51
CA ILE A 455 -8.72 -5.78 19.14
C ILE A 455 -9.97 -6.29 18.44
N ASN A 456 -11.16 -5.93 18.94
CA ASN A 456 -12.42 -6.34 18.31
C ASN A 456 -12.50 -5.85 16.87
N ARG A 457 -12.78 -6.77 15.93
CA ARG A 457 -13.02 -6.40 14.55
C ARG A 457 -14.35 -5.64 14.46
N TRP A 458 -15.44 -6.25 14.92
CA TRP A 458 -16.75 -5.60 14.88
C TRP A 458 -16.85 -4.42 15.86
N LEU A 459 -17.30 -3.27 15.39
CA LEU A 459 -17.51 -2.07 16.20
C LEU A 459 -18.90 -1.98 16.84
N HIS A 460 -19.65 -3.08 16.89
CA HIS A 460 -21.04 -3.15 17.38
C HIS A 460 -22.04 -2.28 16.60
N THR A 461 -21.65 -1.78 15.44
CA THR A 461 -22.52 -1.01 14.55
C THR A 461 -23.47 -1.91 13.79
N SER A 462 -24.68 -1.41 13.56
CA SER A 462 -25.65 -1.96 12.62
C SER A 462 -26.61 -0.85 12.18
N GLU A 463 -27.36 -1.07 11.11
CA GLU A 463 -28.41 -0.17 10.62
C GLU A 463 -29.43 0.21 11.71
N ASN A 464 -29.66 -0.67 12.70
CA ASN A 464 -30.65 -0.45 13.76
C ASN A 464 -30.16 0.44 14.91
N VAL A 465 -28.85 0.69 15.04
CA VAL A 465 -28.27 1.45 16.17
C VAL A 465 -27.64 2.77 15.73
N MET A 466 -27.85 3.20 14.49
CA MET A 466 -27.14 4.30 13.85
C MET A 466 -27.31 5.65 14.55
N ASN A 467 -28.50 5.95 15.05
CA ASN A 467 -28.79 7.21 15.76
C ASN A 467 -28.06 7.31 17.12
N ASN A 468 -27.48 6.21 17.57
CA ASN A 468 -26.85 6.06 18.87
C ASN A 468 -25.33 5.85 18.76
N VAL A 469 -24.74 6.20 17.61
CA VAL A 469 -23.31 6.12 17.35
C VAL A 469 -22.69 7.51 17.45
N THR A 470 -21.65 7.64 18.26
CA THR A 470 -20.85 8.87 18.40
C THR A 470 -19.36 8.54 18.32
N VAL A 471 -18.58 9.43 17.73
CA VAL A 471 -17.11 9.32 17.70
C VAL A 471 -16.53 10.31 18.70
N HIS A 472 -15.68 9.82 19.60
CA HIS A 472 -15.00 10.64 20.58
C HIS A 472 -13.50 10.59 20.36
N GLY A 473 -12.92 11.75 20.06
CA GLY A 473 -11.51 11.93 19.84
C GLY A 473 -10.81 12.54 21.04
N PHE A 474 -9.65 12.03 21.43
CA PHE A 474 -8.82 12.59 22.50
C PHE A 474 -7.43 12.88 21.95
N CYS A 475 -6.81 13.96 22.40
CA CYS A 475 -5.42 14.25 22.10
C CYS A 475 -4.68 14.80 23.30
N ASP A 476 -3.39 14.53 23.31
CA ASP A 476 -2.47 14.96 24.35
C ASP A 476 -1.08 15.19 23.76
N ALA A 477 -0.28 16.00 24.45
CA ALA A 477 1.05 16.38 24.02
C ALA A 477 2.04 16.42 25.18
N SER A 478 3.26 16.01 24.89
CA SER A 478 4.42 16.10 25.77
C SER A 478 5.56 16.81 25.04
N THR A 479 6.65 17.11 25.75
CA THR A 479 7.87 17.66 25.15
C THR A 479 8.56 16.71 24.17
N GLN A 480 8.21 15.42 24.19
CA GLN A 480 8.82 14.38 23.35
C GLN A 480 7.95 14.02 22.14
N ALA A 481 6.63 14.01 22.30
CA ALA A 481 5.68 13.56 21.30
C ALA A 481 4.27 14.06 21.59
N TYR A 482 3.43 14.08 20.57
CA TYR A 482 1.99 14.33 20.69
C TYR A 482 1.20 13.23 19.98
N ALA A 483 0.01 12.96 20.49
CA ALA A 483 -0.80 11.83 20.08
C ALA A 483 -2.28 12.21 19.99
N ALA A 484 -2.98 11.49 19.14
CA ALA A 484 -4.43 11.56 19.01
C ALA A 484 -4.99 10.14 18.93
N VAL A 485 -6.13 9.90 19.56
CA VAL A 485 -6.87 8.63 19.54
C VAL A 485 -8.34 8.91 19.29
N ALA A 486 -9.01 8.05 18.54
CA ALA A 486 -10.43 8.11 18.29
C ALA A 486 -11.10 6.82 18.75
N TYR A 487 -12.20 6.96 19.48
CA TYR A 487 -13.07 5.88 19.95
C TYR A 487 -14.45 5.98 19.29
N LEU A 488 -15.05 4.83 19.01
CA LEU A 488 -16.47 4.74 18.68
C LEU A 488 -17.23 4.41 19.95
N ARG A 489 -18.26 5.19 20.25
CA ARG A 489 -19.27 4.85 21.26
C ARG A 489 -20.54 4.43 20.53
N VAL A 490 -21.03 3.25 20.83
CA VAL A 490 -22.29 2.72 20.30
C VAL A 490 -23.19 2.36 21.47
N GLN A 491 -24.40 2.90 21.47
CA GLN A 491 -25.45 2.42 22.36
C GLN A 491 -26.36 1.46 21.60
N THR A 492 -26.32 0.20 22.02
CA THR A 492 -27.10 -0.90 21.44
C THR A 492 -28.60 -0.72 21.68
N ILE A 493 -29.43 -1.49 20.98
CA ILE A 493 -30.90 -1.47 21.13
C ILE A 493 -31.30 -1.75 22.58
N ASP A 494 -30.57 -2.62 23.27
CA ASP A 494 -30.80 -2.98 24.67
C ASP A 494 -30.34 -1.90 25.67
N GLY A 495 -29.89 -0.75 25.18
CA GLY A 495 -29.40 0.38 25.98
C GLY A 495 -27.96 0.22 26.49
N LEU A 496 -27.30 -0.91 26.22
CA LEU A 496 -25.90 -1.14 26.62
C LEU A 496 -24.97 -0.26 25.78
N VAL A 497 -24.10 0.48 26.46
CA VAL A 497 -23.07 1.32 25.84
C VAL A 497 -21.79 0.51 25.67
N LYS A 498 -21.27 0.47 24.44
CA LYS A 498 -19.98 -0.11 24.07
C LYS A 498 -19.06 0.96 23.53
N THR A 499 -17.78 0.87 23.88
CA THR A 499 -16.75 1.81 23.43
C THR A 499 -15.55 1.05 22.89
N GLU A 500 -15.16 1.34 21.66
CA GLU A 500 -14.10 0.63 20.96
C GLU A 500 -13.10 1.60 20.33
N ILE A 501 -11.81 1.26 20.36
CA ILE A 501 -10.79 2.07 19.67
C ILE A 501 -10.94 1.92 18.15
N ILE A 502 -11.02 3.07 17.47
CA ILE A 502 -11.08 3.14 16.01
C ILE A 502 -9.65 3.20 15.46
N ALA A 503 -8.93 4.25 15.84
CA ALA A 503 -7.60 4.53 15.33
C ALA A 503 -6.85 5.45 16.30
N ALA A 504 -5.52 5.38 16.26
CA ALA A 504 -4.66 6.36 16.91
C ALA A 504 -3.54 6.81 15.96
N LYS A 505 -2.97 7.96 16.25
CA LYS A 505 -1.84 8.52 15.50
C LYS A 505 -0.89 9.19 16.47
N THR A 506 0.40 8.90 16.30
CA THR A 506 1.48 9.49 17.09
C THR A 506 2.45 10.23 16.19
N ARG A 507 2.94 11.37 16.67
CA ARG A 507 3.96 12.19 16.02
C ARG A 507 5.01 12.57 17.04
N LEU A 508 6.26 12.58 16.61
CA LEU A 508 7.36 13.05 17.45
C LEU A 508 7.32 14.57 17.53
N ALA A 509 7.72 15.13 18.67
CA ALA A 509 7.92 16.56 18.78
C ALA A 509 9.06 16.96 17.83
N PRO A 510 8.95 18.12 17.15
CA PRO A 510 10.02 18.61 16.28
C PRO A 510 11.33 18.75 17.05
N ILE A 511 12.46 18.47 16.39
CA ILE A 511 13.80 18.63 16.99
C ILE A 511 14.03 20.08 17.45
N LYS A 512 13.48 21.06 16.72
CA LYS A 512 13.46 22.46 17.15
C LYS A 512 12.48 22.59 18.32
N PRO A 513 12.94 22.99 19.52
CA PRO A 513 12.08 23.09 20.69
C PRO A 513 10.86 23.96 20.42
N GLN A 514 9.68 23.41 20.69
CA GLN A 514 8.42 24.14 20.66
C GLN A 514 7.88 24.22 22.08
N SER A 515 7.12 25.30 22.36
CA SER A 515 6.44 25.41 23.64
C SER A 515 5.39 24.31 23.80
N LEU A 516 5.15 23.86 25.02
CA LEU A 516 4.14 22.84 25.31
C LEU A 516 2.74 23.24 24.77
N PRO A 517 2.26 24.50 24.90
CA PRO A 517 0.99 24.91 24.30
C PRO A 517 0.94 24.77 22.76
N ARG A 518 2.08 24.91 22.08
CA ARG A 518 2.15 24.71 20.62
C ARG A 518 2.09 23.23 20.27
N LEU A 519 2.70 22.36 21.08
CA LEU A 519 2.61 20.91 20.91
C LEU A 519 1.20 20.39 21.19
N GLU A 520 0.52 20.94 22.20
CA GLU A 520 -0.91 20.72 22.46
C GLU A 520 -1.77 21.11 21.25
N LEU A 521 -1.52 22.29 20.66
CA LEU A 521 -2.20 22.71 19.42
C LEU A 521 -1.90 21.75 18.26
N ASN A 522 -0.67 21.28 18.11
CA ASN A 522 -0.33 20.27 17.10
C ASN A 522 -1.06 18.94 17.35
N GLY A 523 -1.22 18.54 18.62
CA GLY A 523 -2.05 17.41 19.04
C GLY A 523 -3.51 17.58 18.62
N ALA A 524 -4.09 18.75 18.83
CA ALA A 524 -5.45 19.08 18.40
C ALA A 524 -5.61 19.08 16.88
N VAL A 525 -4.61 19.57 16.13
CA VAL A 525 -4.58 19.50 14.66
C VAL A 525 -4.48 18.05 14.19
N LEU A 526 -3.64 17.24 14.85
CA LEU A 526 -3.50 15.81 14.57
C LEU A 526 -4.84 15.08 14.80
N LEU A 527 -5.56 15.42 15.88
CA LEU A 527 -6.87 14.88 16.17
C LEU A 527 -7.90 15.28 15.12
N ALA A 528 -7.97 16.56 14.77
CA ALA A 528 -8.89 17.04 13.73
C ALA A 528 -8.64 16.33 12.39
N GLY A 529 -7.37 16.14 12.01
CA GLY A 529 -6.99 15.37 10.82
C GLY A 529 -7.39 13.90 10.91
N LEU A 530 -7.17 13.25 12.07
CA LEU A 530 -7.57 11.86 12.32
C LEU A 530 -9.09 11.68 12.21
N LEU A 531 -9.85 12.57 12.85
CA LEU A 531 -11.32 12.54 12.83
C LEU A 531 -11.88 12.82 11.44
N LYS A 532 -11.34 13.81 10.72
CA LYS A 532 -11.72 14.11 9.33
C LYS A 532 -11.47 12.90 8.42
N LYS A 533 -10.31 12.25 8.56
CA LYS A 533 -9.97 11.07 7.77
C LYS A 533 -10.90 9.89 8.07
N ASN A 534 -11.13 9.60 9.36
CA ASN A 534 -12.06 8.55 9.77
C ASN A 534 -13.44 8.84 9.20
N LYS A 535 -13.93 10.09 9.27
CA LYS A 535 -15.21 10.48 8.68
C LYS A 535 -15.31 10.18 7.19
N GLY A 536 -14.25 10.46 6.43
CA GLY A 536 -14.18 10.10 5.02
C GLY A 536 -14.32 8.59 4.76
N SER A 537 -13.83 7.74 5.68
CA SER A 537 -13.93 6.28 5.53
C SER A 537 -15.37 5.74 5.58
N TYR A 538 -16.28 6.46 6.24
CA TYR A 538 -17.69 6.05 6.37
C TYR A 538 -18.69 7.03 5.74
N GLU A 539 -18.22 8.03 4.99
CA GLU A 539 -19.05 9.02 4.29
C GLU A 539 -20.02 8.38 3.30
N ASN A 540 -19.60 7.28 2.65
CA ASN A 540 -20.42 6.49 1.72
C ASN A 540 -21.18 5.33 2.39
N THR A 541 -21.16 5.25 3.71
CA THR A 541 -21.93 4.24 4.45
C THR A 541 -23.14 4.90 5.12
N HIS A 542 -24.02 4.09 5.71
CA HIS A 542 -25.19 4.58 6.43
C HIS A 542 -24.86 5.42 7.69
N LEU A 543 -23.57 5.60 8.00
CA LEU A 543 -23.02 6.32 9.14
C LEU A 543 -22.46 7.72 8.79
N SER A 544 -22.83 8.28 7.64
CA SER A 544 -22.32 9.58 7.16
C SER A 544 -22.59 10.77 8.10
N ASN A 545 -23.63 10.67 8.94
CA ASN A 545 -24.09 11.73 9.85
C ASN A 545 -23.72 11.50 11.34
N ILE A 546 -22.70 10.68 11.64
CA ILE A 546 -22.26 10.49 13.02
C ILE A 546 -21.80 11.82 13.65
N ARG A 547 -22.26 12.08 14.87
CA ARG A 547 -21.73 13.15 15.73
C ARG A 547 -20.28 12.83 16.13
N VAL A 548 -19.41 13.81 15.93
CA VAL A 548 -17.97 13.71 16.24
C VAL A 548 -17.61 14.77 17.28
N ASP A 549 -17.19 14.32 18.46
CA ASP A 549 -16.74 15.18 19.55
C ASP A 549 -15.21 15.04 19.70
N GLY A 550 -14.49 16.16 19.83
CA GLY A 550 -13.07 16.17 20.13
C GLY A 550 -12.79 16.72 21.52
N PHE A 551 -11.85 16.12 22.24
CA PHE A 551 -11.47 16.50 23.59
C PHE A 551 -9.96 16.76 23.66
N HIS A 552 -9.59 17.76 24.45
CA HIS A 552 -8.20 18.13 24.73
C HIS A 552 -8.12 18.74 26.13
N HIS A 553 -7.00 18.53 26.84
CA HIS A 553 -6.89 18.90 28.25
C HIS A 553 -6.59 20.41 28.49
N SER A 554 -6.02 21.12 27.51
CA SER A 554 -5.57 22.52 27.67
C SER A 554 -6.68 23.56 27.54
N THR A 555 -6.77 24.39 28.57
CA THR A 555 -7.64 25.57 28.68
C THR A 555 -7.29 26.68 27.68
N LEU A 556 -6.03 26.76 27.21
CA LEU A 556 -5.58 27.79 26.28
C LEU A 556 -6.22 27.65 24.88
N LEU A 557 -6.47 26.41 24.44
CA LEU A 557 -7.10 26.13 23.16
C LEU A 557 -8.59 26.48 23.13
N ALA A 558 -9.28 26.38 24.27
CA ALA A 558 -10.66 26.82 24.40
C ALA A 558 -10.80 28.34 24.19
N PHE A 559 -9.78 29.11 24.60
CA PHE A 559 -9.77 30.57 24.49
C PHE A 559 -9.55 31.07 23.04
N TRP A 560 -8.82 30.32 22.21
CA TRP A 560 -8.55 30.68 20.81
C TRP A 560 -9.70 30.35 19.83
N ARG A 561 -10.74 29.62 20.27
CA ARG A 561 -11.74 28.98 19.37
C ARG A 561 -13.19 29.44 19.56
N SER A 562 -13.45 30.61 20.14
CA SER A 562 -14.79 31.23 20.19
C SER A 562 -15.42 31.56 18.82
N CYS A 563 -14.88 31.03 17.71
CA CYS A 563 -15.44 31.06 16.37
C CYS A 563 -15.60 29.63 15.81
N LYS A 564 -16.80 29.06 15.97
CA LYS A 564 -17.42 27.93 15.22
C LYS A 564 -16.68 26.58 15.18
N VAL A 565 -16.89 25.74 16.21
CA VAL A 565 -17.20 24.29 16.23
C VAL A 565 -17.41 23.95 17.72
N GLU A 566 -18.50 23.29 18.11
CA GLU A 566 -18.75 22.95 19.53
C GLU A 566 -17.77 21.87 20.02
N TYR A 567 -16.93 22.24 20.99
CA TYR A 567 -16.01 21.37 21.72
C TYR A 567 -16.44 21.37 23.19
N ILE A 568 -16.68 20.19 23.78
CA ILE A 568 -17.08 20.06 25.19
C ILE A 568 -15.83 19.77 26.01
N CYS A 569 -15.57 20.60 27.03
CA CYS A 569 -14.50 20.40 28.00
C CYS A 569 -15.10 19.84 29.29
N GLU A 570 -14.80 18.59 29.65
CA GLU A 570 -15.17 18.02 30.95
C GLU A 570 -13.93 17.90 31.83
N LYS A 571 -13.91 18.64 32.95
CA LYS A 571 -13.05 18.36 34.09
C LYS A 571 -13.78 17.39 35.01
N GLN A 572 -13.22 16.20 35.23
CA GLN A 572 -13.45 15.49 36.49
C GLN A 572 -12.36 15.92 37.48
N SER A 573 -12.79 16.59 38.54
CA SER A 573 -11.98 16.90 39.71
C SER A 573 -11.74 15.60 40.48
N CYS A 574 -10.49 15.14 40.56
CA CYS A 574 -10.01 14.30 41.65
C CYS A 574 -9.14 15.14 42.58
#